data_AF-A0A2V7J6Z9-F1
#
_entry.id   AF-A0A2V7J6Z9-F1
#
_cell.length_a   1.000
_cell.length_b   1.000
_cell.length_c   1.000
_cell.angle_alpha   90.00
_cell.angle_beta   90.00
_cell.angle_gamma   90.00
#
_symmetry.space_group_name_H-M   'P 1'
#
loop_
_entity.id
_entity.type
_entity.pdbx_description
1 polymer ?
#
loop_
_entity_poly.entity_id
_entity_poly.type
_entity_poly.pdbx_seq_one_letter_code
_entity_poly.pdbx_strand_id
1 'polypeptide(L)'
;DGIRMVVNFDVPQDPEVYVHRVGRTARAGARGLALTLLSPDEWLLMGDIEKLVGQTFPREVIPGFEPSVAPLQPVSRQLVQAKQGPSVRARSGGRRRR
;
A
#
# COMPACT_ATOMS: atom_id res chain seq x y z
N ASP A 1 31.72 -9.27 -11.80
CA ASP A 1 30.70 -8.25 -12.12
C ASP A 1 29.48 -8.36 -11.24
N GLY A 2 29.06 -7.25 -10.63
CA GLY A 2 27.86 -7.18 -9.79
C GLY A 2 26.85 -6.20 -10.38
N ILE A 3 25.56 -6.55 -10.33
CA ILE A 3 24.49 -5.64 -10.74
C ILE A 3 24.42 -4.51 -9.71
N ARG A 4 24.63 -3.27 -10.15
CA ARG A 4 24.61 -2.09 -9.26
C ARG A 4 23.19 -1.60 -8.97
N MET A 5 22.29 -1.78 -9.94
CA MET A 5 20.92 -1.28 -9.88
C MET A 5 19.95 -2.25 -10.54
N VAL A 6 18.76 -2.37 -9.96
CA VAL A 6 17.61 -3.06 -10.55
C VAL A 6 16.50 -2.04 -10.77
N VAL A 7 15.90 -2.04 -11.97
CA VAL A 7 14.74 -1.21 -12.29
C VAL A 7 13.56 -2.12 -12.61
N ASN A 8 12.48 -1.95 -11.86
CA ASN A 8 11.18 -2.53 -12.17
C ASN A 8 10.40 -1.48 -12.97
N PHE A 9 10.19 -1.76 -14.27
CA PHE A 9 9.39 -0.89 -15.12
C PHE A 9 7.91 -0.90 -14.74
N ASP A 10 7.42 -2.05 -14.28
CA ASP A 10 6.07 -2.24 -13.75
C ASP A 10 6.17 -2.93 -12.39
N VAL A 11 5.14 -2.77 -11.55
CA VAL A 11 5.11 -3.40 -10.24
C VAL A 11 4.86 -4.91 -10.39
N PRO A 12 5.74 -5.78 -9.83
CA PRO A 12 5.50 -7.22 -9.88
C PRO A 12 4.16 -7.61 -9.23
N GLN A 13 3.39 -8.46 -9.90
CA GLN A 13 2.11 -8.97 -9.39
C GLN A 13 2.29 -9.83 -8.12
N ASP A 14 3.43 -10.51 -8.02
CA ASP A 14 3.79 -11.34 -6.88
C ASP A 14 4.89 -10.64 -6.06
N PRO A 15 4.65 -10.34 -4.77
CA PRO A 15 5.64 -9.79 -3.87
C PRO A 15 6.94 -10.61 -3.74
N GLU A 16 6.89 -11.94 -3.82
CA GLU A 16 8.09 -12.77 -3.75
C GLU A 16 8.98 -12.56 -4.99
N VAL A 17 8.36 -12.37 -6.15
CA VAL A 17 9.07 -12.05 -7.40
C VAL A 17 9.80 -10.70 -7.27
N TYR A 18 9.20 -9.70 -6.60
CA TYR A 18 9.90 -8.44 -6.31
C TYR A 18 11.18 -8.69 -5.50
N VAL A 19 11.11 -9.45 -4.41
CA VAL A 19 12.26 -9.77 -3.56
C VAL A 19 13.35 -10.50 -4.36
N HIS A 20 12.98 -11.49 -5.18
CA HIS A 20 13.91 -12.22 -6.03
C HIS A 20 14.56 -11.36 -7.12
N ARG A 21 13.86 -10.34 -7.64
CA ARG A 21 14.40 -9.37 -8.60
C ARG A 21 15.40 -8.43 -7.94
N VAL A 22 15.06 -7.82 -6.81
CA VAL A 22 15.96 -6.86 -6.15
C VAL A 22 17.17 -7.54 -5.51
N GLY A 23 17.07 -8.83 -5.14
CA GLY A 23 18.20 -9.66 -4.68
C GLY A 23 19.31 -9.91 -5.74
N ARG A 24 19.16 -9.37 -6.94
CA ARG A 24 20.21 -9.34 -7.98
C ARG A 24 21.27 -8.28 -7.70
N THR A 25 20.95 -7.22 -6.96
CA THR A 25 21.89 -6.20 -6.48
C THR A 25 22.30 -6.45 -5.02
N ALA A 26 23.14 -5.57 -4.45
CA ALA A 26 23.52 -5.55 -3.01
C ALA A 26 24.10 -6.86 -2.45
N ARG A 27 24.89 -7.60 -3.23
CA ARG A 27 25.52 -8.86 -2.80
C ARG A 27 26.79 -8.61 -1.97
N ALA A 28 27.13 -9.59 -1.11
CA ALA A 28 28.37 -9.60 -0.32
C ALA A 28 28.58 -8.32 0.52
N GLY A 29 27.49 -7.76 1.08
CA GLY A 29 27.54 -6.55 1.91
C GLY A 29 27.72 -5.24 1.15
N ALA A 30 27.78 -5.28 -0.20
CA ALA A 30 27.78 -4.07 -1.01
C ALA A 30 26.41 -3.39 -0.99
N ARG A 31 26.39 -2.07 -1.21
CA ARG A 31 25.15 -1.32 -1.43
C ARG A 31 24.61 -1.57 -2.84
N GLY A 32 23.30 -1.60 -2.97
CA GLY A 32 22.60 -1.73 -4.25
C GLY A 32 21.38 -0.81 -4.29
N LEU A 33 20.95 -0.42 -5.49
CA LEU A 33 19.77 0.41 -5.69
C LEU A 33 18.66 -0.40 -6.40
N ALA A 34 17.43 -0.26 -5.91
CA ALA A 34 16.24 -0.78 -6.58
C ALA A 34 15.26 0.38 -6.80
N LEU A 35 14.85 0.57 -8.05
CA LEU A 35 13.85 1.57 -8.45
C LEU A 35 12.65 0.85 -9.04
N THR A 36 11.44 1.30 -8.70
CA THR A 36 10.20 0.78 -9.26
C THR A 36 9.38 1.97 -9.77
N LEU A 37 9.00 1.92 -11.04
CA LEU A 37 8.01 2.86 -11.57
C LEU A 37 6.64 2.35 -11.13
N LEU A 38 5.78 3.27 -10.71
CA LEU A 38 4.49 2.96 -10.10
C LEU A 38 3.40 3.74 -10.82
N SER A 39 2.47 3.02 -11.45
CA SER A 39 1.25 3.64 -11.97
C SER A 39 0.14 3.74 -10.90
N PRO A 40 -0.89 4.57 -11.12
CA PRO A 40 -2.01 4.70 -10.17
C PRO A 40 -2.78 3.41 -9.88
N ASP A 41 -2.91 2.52 -10.87
CA ASP A 41 -3.64 1.26 -10.80
C ASP A 41 -2.84 0.13 -10.13
N GLU A 42 -1.52 0.26 -10.05
CA GLU A 42 -0.62 -0.72 -9.40
C GLU A 42 -0.44 -0.48 -7.89
N TRP A 43 -1.13 0.52 -7.33
CA TRP A 43 -0.96 0.91 -5.93
C TRP A 43 -1.23 -0.21 -4.91
N LEU A 44 -2.19 -1.08 -5.21
CA LEU A 44 -2.49 -2.23 -4.35
C LEU A 44 -1.36 -3.26 -4.38
N LEU A 45 -0.77 -3.53 -5.55
CA LEU A 45 0.37 -4.43 -5.70
C LEU A 45 1.59 -3.92 -4.94
N MET A 46 1.87 -2.62 -5.03
CA MET A 46 2.93 -1.99 -4.25
C MET A 46 2.67 -2.13 -2.75
N GLY A 47 1.42 -1.97 -2.32
CA GLY A 47 1.03 -2.18 -0.94
C GLY A 47 1.27 -3.61 -0.44
N ASP A 48 1.08 -4.62 -1.30
CA ASP A 48 1.34 -6.02 -0.94
C ASP A 48 2.85 -6.33 -0.87
N ILE A 49 3.66 -5.70 -1.72
CA ILE A 49 5.12 -5.73 -1.61
C ILE A 49 5.58 -5.10 -0.30
N GLU A 50 5.12 -3.89 0.03
CA GLU A 50 5.49 -3.20 1.27
C GLU A 50 5.10 -4.01 2.52
N LYS A 51 3.96 -4.70 2.49
CA LYS A 51 3.56 -5.63 3.57
C LYS A 51 4.50 -6.82 3.69
N LEU A 52 4.88 -7.46 2.57
CA LEU A 52 5.79 -8.60 2.59
C LEU A 52 7.19 -8.19 3.10
N VAL A 53 7.69 -7.06 2.61
CA VAL A 53 9.02 -6.53 2.99
C VAL A 53 9.01 -5.95 4.41
N GLY A 54 7.85 -5.52 4.90
CA GLY A 54 7.69 -4.95 6.24
C GLY A 54 8.14 -3.49 6.36
N GLN A 55 8.27 -2.78 5.23
CA GLN A 55 8.63 -1.36 5.21
C GLN A 55 7.92 -0.63 4.07
N THR A 56 7.74 0.68 4.22
CA THR A 56 7.27 1.53 3.12
C THR A 56 8.45 2.09 2.35
N PHE A 57 8.25 2.32 1.05
CA PHE A 57 9.25 2.93 0.20
C PHE A 57 9.01 4.43 0.04
N PRO A 58 10.08 5.26 0.00
CA PRO A 58 9.96 6.65 -0.38
C PRO A 58 9.46 6.74 -1.82
N ARG A 59 8.55 7.68 -2.07
CA ARG A 59 7.94 7.91 -3.37
C ARG A 59 8.26 9.31 -3.83
N GLU A 60 8.72 9.43 -5.06
CA GLU A 60 9.03 10.70 -5.70
C GLU A 60 8.17 10.83 -6.96
N VAL A 61 7.51 11.97 -7.11
CA VAL A 61 6.81 12.33 -8.35
C VAL A 61 7.73 13.25 -9.12
N ILE A 62 8.09 12.86 -10.33
CA ILE A 62 8.95 13.67 -11.20
C ILE A 62 8.09 14.79 -11.81
N PRO A 63 8.54 16.05 -11.77
CA PRO A 63 7.81 17.16 -12.39
C PRO A 63 7.51 16.89 -13.87
N GLY A 64 6.26 17.08 -14.27
CA GLY A 64 5.78 16.78 -15.62
C GLY A 64 5.37 15.32 -15.86
N PHE A 65 5.54 14.45 -14.85
CA PHE A 65 5.08 13.05 -14.85
C PHE A 65 4.10 12.80 -13.70
N GLU A 66 3.33 13.82 -13.31
CA GLU A 66 2.29 13.67 -12.30
C GLU A 66 1.21 12.69 -12.80
N PRO A 67 0.73 11.78 -11.94
CA PRO A 67 -0.32 10.87 -12.32
C PRO A 67 -1.61 11.65 -12.62
N SER A 68 -2.24 11.37 -13.76
CA SER A 68 -3.47 12.05 -14.18
C SER A 68 -4.70 11.65 -13.35
N VAL A 69 -4.61 10.55 -12.59
CA VAL A 69 -5.68 10.03 -11.74
C VAL A 69 -5.15 9.74 -10.35
N ALA A 70 -6.03 9.88 -9.35
CA ALA A 70 -5.66 9.61 -7.97
C ALA A 70 -5.33 8.11 -7.77
N PRO A 71 -4.27 7.79 -7.00
CA PRO A 71 -3.97 6.44 -6.54
C PRO A 71 -5.16 5.71 -5.91
N LEU A 72 -5.29 4.42 -6.22
CA LEU A 72 -6.15 3.51 -5.46
C LEU A 72 -5.50 3.21 -4.11
N GLN A 73 -5.58 4.15 -3.16
CA GLN A 73 -5.05 3.94 -1.81
C GLN A 73 -5.89 2.91 -1.06
N PRO A 74 -5.28 1.96 -0.32
CA PRO A 74 -6.03 1.08 0.55
C PRO A 74 -6.76 1.92 1.60
N VAL A 75 -8.09 1.84 1.63
CA VAL A 75 -8.90 2.54 2.63
C VAL A 75 -8.45 2.07 4.01
N SER A 76 -7.83 2.96 4.78
CA SER A 76 -7.39 2.65 6.14
C SER A 76 -8.57 2.09 6.94
N ARG A 77 -8.43 0.88 7.49
CA ARG A 77 -9.48 0.15 8.23
C ARG A 77 -10.10 0.97 9.38
N GLN A 78 -9.37 1.95 9.90
CA GLN A 78 -9.84 2.88 10.93
C GLN A 78 -11.03 3.75 10.49
N LEU A 79 -11.17 4.07 9.19
CA LEU A 79 -12.30 4.87 8.71
C LEU A 79 -13.62 4.09 8.65
N VAL A 80 -13.57 2.77 8.64
CA VAL A 80 -14.78 1.92 8.54
C VAL A 80 -15.49 1.77 9.90
N GLN A 81 -14.76 1.90 11.02
CA GLN A 81 -15.34 1.77 12.37
C GLN A 81 -16.05 3.03 12.86
N ALA A 82 -15.83 4.20 12.24
CA ALA A 82 -16.39 5.47 12.71
C ALA A 82 -17.88 5.70 12.32
N LYS A 83 -18.54 4.78 11.59
CA LYS A 83 -19.93 4.93 11.14
C LYS A 83 -20.97 4.06 11.86
N GLN A 84 -20.61 3.31 12.89
CA GLN A 84 -21.59 2.60 13.74
C GLN A 84 -21.88 3.42 15.00
N GLY A 85 -22.71 4.46 14.87
CA GLY A 85 -23.24 5.22 16.00
C GLY A 85 -24.19 4.37 16.86
N PRO A 86 -24.33 4.67 18.17
CA PRO A 86 -25.06 3.83 19.10
C PRO A 86 -26.57 3.88 18.84
N SER A 87 -27.19 2.71 18.65
CA SER A 87 -28.64 2.55 18.59
C SER A 87 -29.28 3.11 19.87
N VAL A 88 -30.14 4.11 19.69
CA VAL A 88 -30.84 4.83 20.76
C VAL A 88 -31.69 3.85 21.54
N ARG A 89 -31.36 3.73 22.83
CA ARG A 89 -32.09 2.97 23.84
C ARG A 89 -33.45 3.63 24.08
N ALA A 90 -34.50 3.14 23.43
CA ALA A 90 -35.87 3.57 23.72
C ALA A 90 -36.33 3.02 25.08
N ARG A 91 -36.17 3.82 26.13
CA ARG A 91 -36.94 3.72 27.36
C ARG A 91 -38.13 4.68 27.28
N SER A 92 -39.33 4.12 27.20
CA SER A 92 -40.59 4.76 27.62
C SER A 92 -41.54 3.60 27.94
N GLY A 93 -41.96 3.33 29.18
CA GLY A 93 -42.46 4.28 30.15
C GLY A 93 -43.99 4.22 30.16
N GLY A 94 -44.57 3.43 31.05
CA GLY A 94 -45.82 3.77 31.74
C GLY A 94 -47.18 3.42 31.12
N ARG A 95 -47.85 2.45 31.78
CA ARG A 95 -49.15 2.63 32.49
C ARG A 95 -50.42 2.87 31.65
N ARG A 96 -51.33 1.87 31.59
CA ARG A 96 -52.69 1.90 32.18
C ARG A 96 -53.59 0.72 31.75
N ARG A 97 -54.16 0.07 32.77
CA ARG A 97 -55.56 -0.36 32.95
C ARG A 97 -56.33 -0.93 31.75
N ARG A 98 -56.76 -2.19 31.85
CA ARG A 98 -58.11 -2.59 32.32
C ARG A 98 -58.11 -4.07 32.67
#